data_AF-A0AAE1WNT6-F1
#
_entry.id   AF-A0AAE1WNT6-F1
#
_cell.length_a   1.000
_cell.length_b   1.000
_cell.length_c   1.000
_cell.angle_alpha   90.00
_cell.angle_beta   90.00
_cell.angle_gamma   90.00
#
_symmetry.space_group_name_H-M   'P 1'
#
loop_
_entity.id
_entity.type
_entity.pdbx_description
1 polymer ?
#
loop_
_entity_poly.entity_id
_entity_poly.type
_entity_poly.pdbx_seq_one_letter_code
_entity_poly.pdbx_strand_id
1 'polypeptide(L)'
;MAEDFEAAVEEGLRLSKRVYFGKDRAVAPPKPLTAMDRATGCSYLPTSPMLYAVVTDPAIVDNPDRPSYQPHVHGRCDPPALIPLQMNGVSLEVDCSLDTAFVTVTGTWRLHCVMSSRSCDCRIGVPMGEQIDGGTNISVKLRWCQKLLYCDGQFTLNIPFNFPEYVAPAAKKISKRETIQLNVNAGSGTEILLKTTSHPLKEQLRQAGKLGFFYDSEVLSWSSSDFVFTYSVSSSHTFGGVLLSPPLVHDVDHRDMFCCYLFPGKQQSRKAFRREVVFAVDISGSMSGKLLEDTKTALFTALAKLDAEDF
;
A
#
# COMPACT_ATOMS: atom_id res chain seq x y z
N MET A 1 11.16 -8.36 15.86
CA MET A 1 10.56 -7.08 15.38
C MET A 1 9.20 -7.29 14.72
N ALA A 2 9.10 -8.13 13.66
CA ALA A 2 7.81 -8.45 13.04
C ALA A 2 6.91 -9.29 13.99
N GLU A 3 7.45 -10.35 14.58
CA GLU A 3 6.73 -11.19 15.56
C GLU A 3 6.27 -10.38 16.79
N ASP A 4 7.12 -9.48 17.31
CA ASP A 4 6.78 -8.61 18.45
C ASP A 4 5.62 -7.66 18.12
N PHE A 5 5.58 -7.16 16.88
CA PHE A 5 4.50 -6.29 16.40
C PHE A 5 3.18 -7.07 16.33
N GLU A 6 3.20 -8.29 15.79
CA GLU A 6 2.01 -9.13 15.70
C GLU A 6 1.47 -9.52 17.07
N ALA A 7 2.37 -9.87 18.02
CA ALA A 7 2.00 -10.14 19.40
C ALA A 7 1.34 -8.92 20.07
N ALA A 8 1.89 -7.73 19.83
CA ALA A 8 1.31 -6.49 20.34
C ALA A 8 -0.07 -6.18 19.74
N VAL A 9 -0.28 -6.44 18.44
CA VAL A 9 -1.59 -6.31 17.79
C VAL A 9 -2.60 -7.32 18.33
N GLU A 10 -2.18 -8.57 18.56
CA GLU A 10 -3.05 -9.60 19.13
C GLU A 10 -3.52 -9.22 20.55
N GLU A 11 -2.62 -8.72 21.39
CA GLU A 11 -2.99 -8.22 22.72
C GLU A 11 -3.91 -6.99 22.63
N GLY A 12 -3.66 -6.08 21.69
CA GLY A 12 -4.55 -4.93 21.45
C GLY A 12 -5.96 -5.35 21.03
N LEU A 13 -6.09 -6.37 20.19
CA LEU A 13 -7.38 -6.96 19.80
C LEU A 13 -8.09 -7.66 20.97
N ARG A 14 -7.36 -8.22 21.94
CA ARG A 14 -7.93 -8.77 23.18
C ARG A 14 -8.45 -7.64 24.08
N LEU A 15 -7.70 -6.55 24.21
CA LEU A 15 -8.10 -5.38 24.98
C LEU A 15 -9.32 -4.67 24.38
N SER A 16 -9.40 -4.54 23.06
CA SER A 16 -10.49 -3.84 22.38
C SER A 16 -11.87 -4.47 22.61
N LYS A 17 -11.94 -5.77 22.95
CA LYS A 17 -13.18 -6.46 23.32
C LYS A 17 -13.86 -5.88 24.57
N ARG A 18 -13.10 -5.17 25.41
CA ARG A 18 -13.60 -4.52 26.63
C ARG A 18 -14.34 -3.22 26.36
N VAL A 19 -14.11 -2.59 25.20
CA VAL A 19 -14.74 -1.33 24.82
C VAL A 19 -16.23 -1.56 24.64
N TYR A 20 -17.06 -0.83 25.40
CA TYR A 20 -18.51 -0.94 25.27
C TYR A 20 -19.00 -0.17 24.05
N PHE A 21 -19.52 -0.89 23.06
CA PHE A 21 -19.96 -0.31 21.79
C PHE A 21 -21.46 0.05 21.73
N GLY A 22 -22.20 -0.11 22.83
CA GLY A 22 -23.65 0.06 22.88
C GLY A 22 -24.44 -1.22 22.59
N LYS A 23 -25.70 -1.29 23.05
CA LYS A 23 -26.64 -2.41 22.77
C LYS A 23 -27.24 -2.36 21.37
N ASP A 24 -27.21 -1.19 20.73
CA ASP A 24 -27.54 -1.07 19.31
C ASP A 24 -26.41 -1.68 18.51
N ARG A 25 -26.71 -2.70 17.69
CA ARG A 25 -25.80 -3.45 16.81
C ARG A 25 -25.14 -2.60 15.72
N ALA A 26 -25.04 -1.28 15.93
CA ALA A 26 -24.34 -0.37 15.07
C ALA A 26 -22.85 -0.68 15.15
N VAL A 27 -22.20 -0.65 16.32
CA VAL A 27 -20.73 -0.67 16.47
C VAL A 27 -20.26 -2.02 17.05
N ALA A 28 -19.38 -2.77 16.38
CA ALA A 28 -18.77 -4.04 16.85
C ALA A 28 -17.23 -3.95 17.01
N PRO A 29 -16.60 -4.65 17.97
CA PRO A 29 -15.13 -4.66 18.09
C PRO A 29 -14.45 -5.11 16.78
N PRO A 30 -13.22 -4.63 16.50
CA PRO A 30 -12.39 -5.16 15.42
C PRO A 30 -12.34 -6.70 15.48
N LYS A 31 -12.66 -7.38 14.37
CA LYS A 31 -12.72 -8.84 14.36
C LYS A 31 -11.29 -9.42 14.31
N PRO A 32 -10.87 -10.26 15.26
CA PRO A 32 -9.58 -10.94 15.17
C PRO A 32 -9.57 -11.94 14.01
N LEU A 33 -8.37 -12.26 13.51
CA LEU A 33 -8.18 -13.31 12.51
C LEU A 33 -8.67 -14.66 13.06
N THR A 34 -9.38 -15.44 12.24
CA THR A 34 -9.79 -16.79 12.59
C THR A 34 -8.63 -17.77 12.47
N ALA A 35 -8.78 -18.97 13.04
CA ALA A 35 -7.79 -20.05 12.90
C ALA A 35 -7.58 -20.46 11.43
N MET A 36 -8.61 -20.32 10.59
CA MET A 36 -8.53 -20.56 9.15
C MET A 36 -7.71 -19.48 8.45
N ASP A 37 -7.92 -18.20 8.81
CA ASP A 37 -7.19 -17.07 8.21
C ASP A 37 -5.68 -17.16 8.46
N ARG A 38 -5.29 -17.57 9.67
CA ARG A 38 -3.87 -17.84 10.03
C ARG A 38 -3.27 -18.99 9.22
N ALA A 39 -4.05 -20.02 8.93
CA ALA A 39 -3.60 -21.17 8.13
C ALA A 39 -3.41 -20.82 6.64
N THR A 40 -4.12 -19.81 6.13
CA THR A 40 -3.93 -19.23 4.78
C THR A 40 -2.80 -18.20 4.69
N GLY A 41 -2.08 -17.94 5.77
CA GLY A 41 -0.96 -17.00 5.78
C GLY A 41 -1.34 -15.53 6.02
N CYS A 42 -2.57 -15.25 6.49
CA CYS A 42 -2.93 -13.89 6.92
C CYS A 42 -2.16 -13.52 8.20
N SER A 43 -1.44 -12.41 8.14
CA SER A 43 -0.60 -11.87 9.21
C SER A 43 -1.22 -10.61 9.81
N TYR A 44 -0.74 -10.17 10.98
CA TYR A 44 -1.14 -8.87 11.56
C TYR A 44 -0.24 -7.72 11.08
N LEU A 45 0.73 -8.02 10.22
CA LEU A 45 1.60 -7.02 9.62
C LEU A 45 0.81 -6.17 8.60
N PRO A 46 0.90 -4.83 8.68
CA PRO A 46 0.20 -3.97 7.75
C PRO A 46 0.82 -4.09 6.36
N THR A 47 0.02 -4.45 5.36
CA THR A 47 0.42 -4.43 3.94
C THR A 47 0.11 -3.09 3.27
N SER A 48 -0.77 -2.28 3.87
CA SER A 48 -1.18 -0.95 3.44
C SER A 48 -1.02 0.04 4.61
N PRO A 49 -1.07 1.37 4.38
CA PRO A 49 -1.02 2.35 5.46
C PRO A 49 -2.11 2.10 6.51
N MET A 50 -1.69 1.83 7.74
CA MET A 50 -2.57 1.51 8.88
C MET A 50 -2.11 2.29 10.11
N LEU A 51 -3.05 2.55 11.02
CA LEU A 51 -2.82 3.29 12.26
C LEU A 51 -3.24 2.45 13.47
N TYR A 52 -2.39 2.43 14.49
CA TYR A 52 -2.60 1.66 15.73
C TYR A 52 -2.46 2.58 16.95
N ALA A 53 -3.37 2.49 17.92
CA ALA A 53 -3.18 3.08 19.24
C ALA A 53 -2.20 2.26 20.07
N VAL A 54 -1.21 2.92 20.66
CA VAL A 54 -0.21 2.32 21.55
C VAL A 54 -0.71 2.38 22.99
N VAL A 55 -1.04 1.23 23.56
CA VAL A 55 -1.62 1.10 24.89
C VAL A 55 -0.60 0.51 25.85
N THR A 56 -0.07 1.35 26.73
CA THR A 56 0.81 0.91 27.83
C THR A 56 0.02 0.67 29.12
N ASP A 57 -1.03 1.47 29.35
CA ASP A 57 -1.93 1.33 30.48
C ASP A 57 -3.31 0.82 30.01
N PRO A 58 -3.68 -0.44 30.30
CA PRO A 58 -4.95 -1.01 29.86
C PRO A 58 -6.18 -0.39 30.57
N ALA A 59 -5.99 0.47 31.57
CA ALA A 59 -7.07 1.20 32.22
C ALA A 59 -7.60 2.37 31.36
N ILE A 60 -6.83 2.86 30.37
CA ILE A 60 -7.27 3.97 29.49
C ILE A 60 -8.20 3.51 28.36
N VAL A 61 -8.29 2.20 28.14
CA VAL A 61 -9.00 1.61 27.00
C VAL A 61 -10.49 1.51 27.28
N ASP A 62 -11.27 2.46 26.77
CA ASP A 62 -12.73 2.46 26.85
C ASP A 62 -13.32 3.27 25.70
N ASN A 63 -14.65 3.26 25.56
CA ASN A 63 -15.33 4.03 24.53
C ASN A 63 -15.34 5.54 24.88
N PRO A 64 -14.74 6.43 24.09
CA PRO A 64 -14.71 7.87 24.35
C PRO A 64 -16.10 8.51 24.35
N ASP A 65 -17.01 8.00 23.53
CA ASP A 65 -18.36 8.55 23.35
C ASP A 65 -19.31 8.07 24.45
N ARG A 66 -19.10 6.85 24.95
CA ARG A 66 -19.95 6.23 25.98
C ARG A 66 -19.13 5.40 26.97
N PRO A 67 -18.54 6.07 27.98
CA PRO A 67 -17.74 5.39 28.98
C PRO A 67 -18.56 4.31 29.69
N SER A 68 -17.92 3.19 29.97
CA SER A 68 -18.50 2.05 30.68
C SER A 68 -17.75 1.79 31.97
N TYR A 69 -18.46 1.32 33.00
CA TYR A 69 -17.79 0.88 34.21
C TYR A 69 -17.02 -0.40 33.91
N GLN A 70 -15.69 -0.30 33.90
CA GLN A 70 -14.81 -1.44 33.70
C GLN A 70 -14.33 -2.00 35.04
N PRO A 71 -14.16 -3.33 35.17
CA PRO A 71 -13.49 -3.91 36.33
C PRO A 71 -12.10 -3.31 36.51
N HIS A 72 -11.61 -3.23 37.76
CA HIS A 72 -10.26 -2.72 38.03
C HIS A 72 -9.24 -3.59 37.29
N VAL A 73 -8.56 -3.00 36.30
CA VAL A 73 -7.50 -3.68 35.56
C VAL A 73 -6.17 -3.25 36.16
N HIS A 74 -5.45 -4.23 36.68
CA HIS A 74 -4.13 -4.06 37.25
C HIS A 74 -3.08 -4.60 36.27
N GLY A 75 -1.95 -3.91 36.18
CA GLY A 75 -0.82 -4.28 35.33
C GLY A 75 -0.60 -3.30 34.18
N ARG A 76 0.67 -3.13 33.77
CA ARG A 76 1.06 -2.41 32.56
C ARG A 76 1.28 -3.41 31.43
N CYS A 77 0.95 -3.02 30.20
CA CYS A 77 1.31 -3.78 29.02
C CYS A 77 2.80 -3.54 28.72
N ASP A 78 3.62 -4.57 28.87
CA ASP A 78 5.02 -4.56 28.47
C ASP A 78 5.34 -5.84 27.66
N PRO A 79 5.51 -5.75 26.32
CA PRO A 79 5.49 -4.52 25.51
C PRO A 79 4.08 -3.90 25.37
N PRO A 80 3.98 -2.61 24.96
CA PRO A 80 2.68 -1.95 24.76
C PRO A 80 1.80 -2.68 23.74
N ALA A 81 0.50 -2.77 24.02
CA ALA A 81 -0.48 -3.37 23.12
C ALA A 81 -0.84 -2.40 21.98
N LEU A 82 -1.09 -2.91 20.78
CA LEU A 82 -1.41 -2.13 19.57
C LEU A 82 -2.86 -2.36 19.14
N ILE A 83 -3.73 -1.36 19.31
CA ILE A 83 -5.13 -1.48 18.89
C ILE A 83 -5.31 -0.84 17.50
N PRO A 84 -5.64 -1.60 16.43
CA PRO A 84 -5.87 -1.01 15.11
C PRO A 84 -7.04 -0.02 15.15
N LEU A 85 -6.85 1.16 14.57
CA LEU A 85 -7.86 2.20 14.52
C LEU A 85 -8.80 2.00 13.34
N GLN A 86 -10.07 2.36 13.55
CA GLN A 86 -11.08 2.34 12.48
C GLN A 86 -10.77 3.45 11.49
N MET A 87 -10.66 3.07 10.23
CA MET A 87 -10.54 4.01 9.11
C MET A 87 -11.93 4.49 8.71
N ASN A 88 -12.13 5.80 8.54
CA ASN A 88 -13.39 6.39 8.12
C ASN A 88 -13.41 6.71 6.62
N GLY A 89 -12.23 6.95 6.04
CA GLY A 89 -12.09 7.23 4.62
C GLY A 89 -10.65 7.05 4.18
N VAL A 90 -10.49 6.65 2.92
CA VAL A 90 -9.20 6.57 2.25
C VAL A 90 -9.31 7.19 0.86
N SER A 91 -8.29 7.97 0.51
CA SER A 91 -8.14 8.58 -0.79
C SER A 91 -6.75 8.26 -1.33
N LEU A 92 -6.71 7.75 -2.55
CA LEU A 92 -5.49 7.47 -3.29
C LEU A 92 -5.45 8.41 -4.50
N GLU A 93 -4.48 9.31 -4.53
CA GLU A 93 -4.19 10.16 -5.68
C GLU A 93 -2.88 9.71 -6.29
N VAL A 94 -2.88 9.44 -7.60
CA VAL A 94 -1.67 9.03 -8.32
C VAL A 94 -1.50 9.85 -9.57
N ASP A 95 -0.35 10.50 -9.69
CA ASP A 95 0.10 11.14 -10.92
C ASP A 95 1.23 10.31 -11.53
N CYS A 96 0.89 9.45 -12.49
CA CYS A 96 1.86 8.74 -13.30
C CYS A 96 2.40 9.67 -14.38
N SER A 97 3.70 9.85 -14.41
CA SER A 97 4.41 10.48 -15.50
C SER A 97 5.45 9.51 -16.07
N LEU A 98 5.10 8.92 -17.21
CA LEU A 98 5.88 7.90 -17.91
C LEU A 98 6.27 6.69 -17.07
N ASP A 99 7.51 6.64 -16.59
CA ASP A 99 8.06 5.52 -15.82
C ASP A 99 8.02 5.79 -14.30
N THR A 100 7.46 6.91 -13.88
CA THR A 100 7.45 7.34 -12.48
C THR A 100 6.06 7.74 -12.02
N ALA A 101 5.63 7.26 -10.86
CA ALA A 101 4.36 7.62 -10.23
C ALA A 101 4.62 8.45 -8.98
N PHE A 102 3.94 9.60 -8.88
CA PHE A 102 3.79 10.35 -7.64
C PHE A 102 2.51 9.86 -6.98
N VAL A 103 2.64 9.26 -5.81
CA VAL A 103 1.51 8.66 -5.10
C VAL A 103 1.27 9.43 -3.81
N THR A 104 0.02 9.80 -3.59
CA THR A 104 -0.46 10.42 -2.37
C THR A 104 -1.58 9.56 -1.79
N VAL A 105 -1.35 8.99 -0.61
CA VAL A 105 -2.40 8.28 0.16
C VAL A 105 -2.82 9.17 1.31
N THR A 106 -4.09 9.55 1.32
CA THR A 106 -4.72 10.25 2.44
C THR A 106 -5.68 9.31 3.14
N GLY A 107 -5.34 8.89 4.36
CA GLY A 107 -6.24 8.12 5.21
C GLY A 107 -6.78 8.98 6.35
N THR A 108 -8.01 8.74 6.77
CA THR A 108 -8.58 9.35 7.98
C THR A 108 -9.05 8.24 8.92
N TRP A 109 -8.53 8.23 10.14
CA TRP A 109 -8.87 7.25 11.19
C TRP A 109 -9.49 7.92 12.41
N ARG A 110 -10.24 7.16 13.19
CA ARG A 110 -10.81 7.62 14.47
C ARG A 110 -10.25 6.83 15.65
N LEU A 111 -9.69 7.55 16.62
CA LEU A 111 -9.25 6.99 17.91
C LEU A 111 -10.46 6.72 18.81
N HIS A 112 -11.03 5.53 18.69
CA HIS A 112 -12.31 5.13 19.29
C HIS A 112 -12.15 4.23 20.53
N CYS A 113 -10.92 3.96 20.96
CA CYS A 113 -10.58 2.98 21.99
C CYS A 113 -9.86 3.60 23.20
N VAL A 114 -9.82 4.93 23.30
CA VAL A 114 -9.22 5.67 24.42
C VAL A 114 -10.29 6.58 25.00
N MET A 115 -10.42 6.62 26.33
CA MET A 115 -11.35 7.53 27.02
C MET A 115 -11.15 8.99 26.60
N SER A 116 -12.23 9.76 26.51
CA SER A 116 -12.21 11.18 26.11
C SER A 116 -11.41 12.09 27.07
N SER A 117 -11.13 11.64 28.29
CA SER A 117 -10.29 12.35 29.28
C SER A 117 -8.82 11.89 29.29
N ARG A 118 -8.41 11.04 28.34
CA ARG A 118 -7.08 10.44 28.26
C ARG A 118 -6.51 10.54 26.84
N SER A 119 -5.20 10.41 26.71
CA SER A 119 -4.47 10.40 25.45
C SER A 119 -3.53 9.20 25.37
N CYS A 120 -3.17 8.78 24.15
CA CYS A 120 -2.13 7.78 23.92
C CYS A 120 -1.32 8.12 22.66
N ASP A 121 -0.15 7.49 22.52
CA ASP A 121 0.61 7.57 21.27
C ASP A 121 -0.08 6.71 20.19
N CYS A 122 0.00 7.13 18.93
CA CYS A 122 -0.48 6.35 17.79
C CYS A 122 0.69 6.02 16.85
N ARG A 123 0.81 4.77 16.39
CA ARG A 123 1.80 4.34 15.40
C ARG A 123 1.15 4.20 14.03
N ILE A 124 1.51 5.09 13.12
CA ILE A 124 1.41 4.87 11.68
C ILE A 124 2.62 4.01 11.31
N GLY A 125 2.51 3.14 10.30
CA GLY A 125 3.68 2.54 9.67
C GLY A 125 4.56 3.56 8.91
N VAL A 126 4.89 4.72 9.50
CA VAL A 126 5.88 5.76 9.12
C VAL A 126 6.22 6.54 10.42
N PRO A 127 7.50 6.79 10.78
CA PRO A 127 7.90 7.13 12.16
C PRO A 127 7.64 8.61 12.48
N MET A 128 6.75 8.90 13.44
CA MET A 128 6.74 10.14 14.25
C MET A 128 5.83 9.91 15.48
N GLY A 129 6.27 10.34 16.67
CA GLY A 129 5.57 10.12 17.94
C GLY A 129 5.06 11.42 18.55
N GLU A 130 3.74 11.54 18.70
CA GLU A 130 3.06 12.57 19.50
C GLU A 130 1.78 11.99 20.14
N GLN A 131 1.39 12.56 21.29
CA GLN A 131 0.22 12.15 22.08
C GLN A 131 -1.07 12.73 21.47
N ILE A 132 -2.11 11.89 21.31
CA ILE A 132 -3.39 12.28 20.70
C ILE A 132 -4.53 12.01 21.67
N ASP A 133 -5.45 12.98 21.81
CA ASP A 133 -6.63 12.90 22.67
C ASP A 133 -7.68 11.91 22.12
N GLY A 134 -8.31 11.14 23.03
CA GLY A 134 -9.38 10.20 22.69
C GLY A 134 -10.58 10.87 22.00
N GLY A 135 -11.13 10.22 20.97
CA GLY A 135 -12.25 10.76 20.18
C GLY A 135 -11.85 11.63 18.98
N THR A 136 -10.56 11.94 18.81
CA THR A 136 -10.03 12.77 17.72
C THR A 136 -10.01 12.01 16.38
N ASN A 137 -10.30 12.73 15.28
CA ASN A 137 -10.09 12.24 13.92
C ASN A 137 -8.66 12.57 13.48
N ILE A 138 -7.91 11.54 13.07
CA ILE A 138 -6.52 11.65 12.63
C ILE A 138 -6.52 11.52 11.12
N SER A 139 -6.07 12.55 10.42
CA SER A 139 -5.85 12.51 8.97
C SER A 139 -4.35 12.41 8.70
N VAL A 140 -3.94 11.43 7.90
CA VAL A 140 -2.55 11.23 7.51
C VAL A 140 -2.48 11.32 5.99
N LYS A 141 -1.64 12.21 5.50
CA LYS A 141 -1.29 12.33 4.08
C LYS A 141 0.14 11.85 3.88
N LEU A 142 0.30 10.74 3.17
CA LEU A 142 1.58 10.16 2.80
C LEU A 142 1.83 10.46 1.32
N ARG A 143 2.96 11.08 0.99
CA ARG A 143 3.37 11.36 -0.39
C ARG A 143 4.71 10.70 -0.68
N TRP A 144 4.79 9.92 -1.75
CA TRP A 144 6.05 9.33 -2.20
C TRP A 144 6.14 9.26 -3.73
N CYS A 145 7.32 8.89 -4.22
CA CYS A 145 7.58 8.66 -5.63
C CYS A 145 8.14 7.24 -5.81
N GLN A 146 7.65 6.53 -6.83
CA GLN A 146 8.15 5.21 -7.19
C GLN A 146 8.29 5.05 -8.70
N LYS A 147 9.27 4.25 -9.12
CA LYS A 147 9.35 3.81 -10.51
C LYS A 147 8.28 2.77 -10.80
N LEU A 148 7.68 2.84 -11.99
CA LEU A 148 6.79 1.82 -12.52
C LEU A 148 7.61 0.65 -13.04
N LEU A 149 7.07 -0.56 -12.92
CA LEU A 149 7.66 -1.73 -13.55
C LEU A 149 7.43 -1.63 -15.06
N TYR A 150 8.49 -1.78 -15.86
CA TYR A 150 8.40 -1.85 -17.32
C TYR A 150 8.75 -3.26 -17.79
N CYS A 151 7.79 -3.96 -18.38
CA CYS A 151 7.97 -5.30 -18.94
C CYS A 151 7.19 -5.41 -20.26
N ASP A 152 7.81 -5.98 -21.29
CA ASP A 152 7.18 -6.26 -22.59
C ASP A 152 6.40 -5.08 -23.20
N GLY A 153 6.96 -3.87 -23.09
CA GLY A 153 6.34 -2.66 -23.64
C GLY A 153 5.19 -2.07 -22.80
N GLN A 154 4.97 -2.58 -21.59
CA GLN A 154 3.91 -2.16 -20.68
C GLN A 154 4.49 -1.62 -19.38
N PHE A 155 3.90 -0.54 -18.89
CA PHE A 155 4.11 -0.04 -17.55
C PHE A 155 3.08 -0.64 -16.61
N THR A 156 3.53 -1.07 -15.44
CA THR A 156 2.69 -1.57 -14.36
C THR A 156 2.96 -0.75 -13.10
N LEU A 157 1.90 -0.10 -12.64
CA LEU A 157 1.82 0.50 -11.32
C LEU A 157 1.17 -0.51 -10.38
N ASN A 158 1.84 -0.80 -9.27
CA ASN A 158 1.28 -1.56 -8.16
C ASN A 158 1.43 -0.72 -6.89
N ILE A 159 0.32 -0.44 -6.22
CA ILE A 159 0.25 0.30 -4.97
C ILE A 159 -0.51 -0.56 -3.96
N PRO A 160 0.05 -0.80 -2.77
CA PRO A 160 -0.69 -1.48 -1.72
C PRO A 160 -1.99 -0.74 -1.39
N PHE A 161 -3.11 -1.41 -1.63
CA PHE A 161 -4.46 -0.87 -1.43
C PHE A 161 -5.42 -1.96 -0.91
N ASN A 162 -4.84 -3.01 -0.32
CA ASN A 162 -5.55 -4.09 0.31
C ASN A 162 -5.64 -3.85 1.82
N PHE A 163 -6.86 -3.76 2.34
CA PHE A 163 -7.13 -3.46 3.74
C PHE A 163 -7.82 -4.64 4.43
N PRO A 164 -7.33 -5.08 5.60
CA PRO A 164 -7.93 -6.19 6.31
C PRO A 164 -9.27 -5.80 6.96
N GLU A 165 -10.17 -6.78 7.12
CA GLU A 165 -11.55 -6.55 7.59
C GLU A 165 -11.61 -5.83 8.95
N TYR A 166 -10.62 -6.06 9.82
CA TYR A 166 -10.58 -5.49 11.17
C TYR A 166 -10.31 -3.99 11.24
N VAL A 167 -9.99 -3.33 10.11
CA VAL A 167 -9.86 -1.87 9.99
C VAL A 167 -11.19 -1.21 9.62
N ALA A 168 -12.16 -2.00 9.18
CA ALA A 168 -13.46 -1.48 8.81
C ALA A 168 -14.20 -0.91 10.03
N PRO A 169 -14.83 0.28 9.89
CA PRO A 169 -15.55 0.88 10.98
C PRO A 169 -16.68 -0.04 11.42
N ALA A 170 -16.70 -0.21 12.72
CA ALA A 170 -17.55 -1.10 13.46
C ALA A 170 -19.03 -0.75 13.30
N ALA A 171 -19.33 0.53 13.07
CA ALA A 171 -20.64 1.16 13.01
C ALA A 171 -21.39 0.94 11.67
N LYS A 172 -22.53 0.23 11.67
CA LYS A 172 -23.42 0.04 10.49
C LYS A 172 -23.93 1.33 9.84
N LYS A 173 -23.75 2.50 10.46
CA LYS A 173 -24.23 3.82 10.00
C LYS A 173 -23.13 4.76 9.52
N ILE A 174 -21.85 4.38 9.57
CA ILE A 174 -20.78 5.20 9.01
C ILE A 174 -20.64 4.83 7.53
N SER A 175 -20.88 5.80 6.64
CA SER A 175 -20.58 5.61 5.22
C SER A 175 -19.08 5.46 5.05
N LYS A 176 -18.67 4.34 4.43
CA LYS A 176 -17.27 4.12 4.04
C LYS A 176 -17.15 4.61 2.62
N ARG A 177 -16.25 5.53 2.36
CA ARG A 177 -16.06 6.09 1.02
C ARG A 177 -14.64 5.83 0.57
N GLU A 178 -14.51 5.21 -0.59
CA GLU A 178 -13.24 5.00 -1.29
C GLU A 178 -13.18 5.93 -2.49
N THR A 179 -12.05 6.62 -2.63
CA THR A 179 -11.78 7.47 -3.79
C THR A 179 -10.42 7.12 -4.37
N ILE A 180 -10.38 6.96 -5.69
CA ILE A 180 -9.14 6.77 -6.44
C ILE A 180 -9.14 7.78 -7.58
N GLN A 181 -8.13 8.64 -7.59
CA GLN A 181 -7.84 9.53 -8.71
C GLN A 181 -6.52 9.10 -9.34
N LEU A 182 -6.54 8.82 -10.63
CA LEU A 182 -5.36 8.42 -11.39
C LEU A 182 -5.20 9.30 -12.62
N ASN A 183 -4.09 10.02 -12.69
CA ASN A 183 -3.67 10.74 -13.88
C ASN A 183 -2.47 10.02 -14.51
N VAL A 184 -2.47 9.90 -15.83
CA VAL A 184 -1.37 9.31 -16.60
C VAL A 184 -0.92 10.33 -17.63
N ASN A 185 0.35 10.67 -17.62
CA ASN A 185 0.98 11.59 -18.55
C ASN A 185 2.18 10.91 -19.22
N ALA A 186 2.06 10.61 -20.51
CA ALA A 186 3.11 10.02 -21.32
C ALA A 186 3.98 11.07 -22.02
N GLY A 187 3.84 12.36 -21.69
CA GLY A 187 4.57 13.42 -22.35
C GLY A 187 4.09 13.65 -23.78
N SER A 188 5.03 13.88 -24.70
CA SER A 188 4.77 14.40 -26.05
C SER A 188 3.78 13.55 -26.86
N GLY A 189 2.51 13.99 -26.94
CA GLY A 189 1.50 13.62 -27.94
C GLY A 189 1.22 12.14 -28.17
N THR A 190 1.83 11.25 -27.39
CA THR A 190 1.89 9.82 -27.67
C THR A 190 0.61 9.17 -27.19
N GLU A 191 0.07 8.27 -27.98
CA GLU A 191 -1.14 7.55 -27.58
C GLU A 191 -0.83 6.64 -26.38
N ILE A 192 -1.67 6.78 -25.35
CA ILE A 192 -1.67 5.92 -24.18
C ILE A 192 -2.77 4.88 -24.38
N LEU A 193 -2.36 3.61 -24.42
CA LEU A 193 -3.27 2.48 -24.54
C LEU A 193 -3.40 1.79 -23.18
N LEU A 194 -4.59 1.89 -22.61
CA LEU A 194 -4.99 1.19 -21.38
C LEU A 194 -4.96 -0.32 -21.60
N LYS A 195 -4.49 -1.06 -20.60
CA LYS A 195 -4.39 -2.53 -20.66
C LYS A 195 -5.25 -3.19 -19.59
N THR A 196 -5.00 -2.89 -18.32
CA THR A 196 -5.69 -3.55 -17.20
C THR A 196 -5.86 -2.59 -16.04
N THR A 197 -7.00 -2.71 -15.37
CA THR A 197 -7.32 -1.98 -14.14
C THR A 197 -7.83 -2.97 -13.11
N SER A 198 -7.26 -2.94 -11.91
CA SER A 198 -7.75 -3.72 -10.76
C SER A 198 -9.06 -3.19 -10.18
N HIS A 199 -9.33 -1.90 -10.34
CA HIS A 199 -10.48 -1.20 -9.77
C HIS A 199 -11.35 -0.58 -10.88
N PRO A 200 -12.66 -0.36 -10.65
CA PRO A 200 -13.60 0.12 -11.67
C PRO A 200 -13.47 1.63 -11.89
N LEU A 201 -12.37 2.02 -12.54
CA LEU A 201 -12.05 3.40 -12.87
C LEU A 201 -12.94 3.93 -14.02
N LYS A 202 -13.47 5.15 -13.85
CA LYS A 202 -14.17 5.88 -14.92
C LYS A 202 -13.22 6.88 -15.54
N GLU A 203 -13.08 6.85 -16.86
CA GLU A 203 -12.31 7.85 -17.58
C GLU A 203 -13.00 9.21 -17.51
N GLN A 204 -12.28 10.22 -17.07
CA GLN A 204 -12.74 11.62 -17.01
C GLN A 204 -12.05 12.52 -18.02
N LEU A 205 -10.80 12.21 -18.38
CA LEU A 205 -9.99 13.02 -19.26
C LEU A 205 -9.27 12.15 -20.29
N ARG A 206 -9.35 12.54 -21.56
CA ARG A 206 -8.52 12.01 -22.64
C ARG A 206 -8.01 13.14 -23.51
N GLN A 207 -6.70 13.32 -23.51
CA GLN A 207 -5.98 14.25 -24.36
C GLN A 207 -4.75 13.55 -24.94
N ALA A 208 -4.11 14.13 -25.96
CA ALA A 208 -2.89 13.55 -26.53
C ALA A 208 -1.80 13.44 -25.44
N GLY A 209 -1.34 12.21 -25.16
CA GLY A 209 -0.37 11.95 -24.09
C GLY A 209 -0.90 12.06 -22.66
N LYS A 210 -2.20 12.28 -22.42
CA LYS A 210 -2.77 12.36 -21.07
C LYS A 210 -4.09 11.59 -20.92
N LEU A 211 -4.20 10.82 -19.85
CA LEU A 211 -5.43 10.19 -19.40
C LEU A 211 -5.70 10.57 -17.95
N GLY A 212 -6.98 10.74 -17.60
CA GLY A 212 -7.43 10.96 -16.23
C GLY A 212 -8.57 10.02 -15.92
N PHE A 213 -8.50 9.39 -14.75
CA PHE A 213 -9.46 8.42 -14.26
C PHE A 213 -9.88 8.76 -12.85
N PHE A 214 -11.13 8.44 -12.55
CA PHE A 214 -11.72 8.66 -11.24
C PHE A 214 -12.62 7.51 -10.84
N TYR A 215 -12.52 7.13 -9.57
CA TYR A 215 -13.41 6.22 -8.90
C TYR A 215 -13.81 6.84 -7.56
N ASP A 216 -15.10 6.82 -7.28
CA ASP A 216 -15.68 7.31 -6.04
C ASP A 216 -16.91 6.47 -5.74
N SER A 217 -16.90 5.82 -4.59
CA SER A 217 -17.97 4.91 -4.20
C SER A 217 -18.13 4.84 -2.68
N GLU A 218 -19.38 4.71 -2.24
CA GLU A 218 -19.67 4.22 -0.90
C GLU A 218 -19.58 2.69 -0.89
N VAL A 219 -18.66 2.14 -0.09
CA VAL A 219 -18.35 0.71 -0.07
C VAL A 219 -18.86 0.02 1.18
N LEU A 220 -19.25 -1.26 1.06
CA LEU A 220 -19.65 -2.07 2.21
C LEU A 220 -18.42 -2.60 2.97
N SER A 221 -17.35 -2.91 2.25
CA SER A 221 -16.05 -3.35 2.75
C SER A 221 -14.95 -2.59 2.02
N TRP A 222 -13.83 -2.34 2.70
CA TRP A 222 -12.65 -1.77 2.04
C TRP A 222 -12.10 -2.72 0.98
N SER A 223 -11.33 -2.17 0.05
CA SER A 223 -10.64 -2.88 -1.01
C SER A 223 -9.78 -4.01 -0.44
N SER A 224 -9.92 -5.20 -1.05
CA SER A 224 -9.28 -6.45 -0.62
C SER A 224 -8.18 -6.91 -1.59
N SER A 225 -7.79 -6.02 -2.51
CA SER A 225 -6.74 -6.25 -3.48
C SER A 225 -5.95 -4.96 -3.70
N ASP A 226 -4.69 -5.10 -4.06
CA ASP A 226 -3.83 -3.95 -4.36
C ASP A 226 -4.30 -3.20 -5.60
N PHE A 227 -3.98 -1.91 -5.64
CA PHE A 227 -4.24 -1.09 -6.81
C PHE A 227 -3.18 -1.39 -7.87
N VAL A 228 -3.57 -2.21 -8.84
CA VAL A 228 -2.81 -2.50 -10.06
C VAL A 228 -3.40 -1.74 -11.24
N PHE A 229 -2.55 -1.02 -11.96
CA PHE A 229 -2.89 -0.30 -13.18
C PHE A 229 -1.81 -0.53 -14.24
N THR A 230 -2.22 -0.92 -15.45
CA THR A 230 -1.29 -1.17 -16.56
C THR A 230 -1.66 -0.38 -17.81
N TYR A 231 -0.64 0.19 -18.44
CA TYR A 231 -0.77 0.94 -19.68
C TYR A 231 0.46 0.77 -20.55
N SER A 232 0.30 1.09 -21.83
CA SER A 232 1.42 1.12 -22.78
C SER A 232 1.44 2.46 -23.50
N VAL A 233 2.64 2.88 -23.88
CA VAL A 233 2.89 4.13 -24.61
C VAL A 233 3.42 3.76 -25.99
N SER A 234 2.75 4.21 -27.05
CA SER A 234 3.12 3.89 -28.43
C SER A 234 4.04 4.95 -29.05
N SER A 235 5.30 5.02 -28.63
CA SER A 235 6.29 5.88 -29.30
C SER A 235 7.23 5.06 -30.18
N SER A 236 7.56 5.58 -31.37
CA SER A 236 8.61 5.05 -32.24
C SER A 236 10.03 5.52 -31.87
N HIS A 237 10.14 6.58 -31.07
CA HIS A 237 11.41 7.24 -30.76
C HIS A 237 11.75 7.15 -29.29
N THR A 238 13.05 7.11 -28.99
CA THR A 238 13.55 7.35 -27.63
C THR A 238 13.28 8.80 -27.25
N PHE A 239 12.70 9.02 -26.09
CA PHE A 239 12.52 10.37 -25.53
C PHE A 239 12.78 10.35 -24.04
N GLY A 240 13.38 11.41 -23.53
CA GLY A 240 13.64 11.60 -22.11
C GLY A 240 13.30 13.01 -21.70
N GLY A 241 13.12 13.22 -20.41
CA GLY A 241 12.73 14.52 -19.88
C GLY A 241 12.87 14.59 -18.38
N VAL A 242 12.66 15.80 -17.87
CA VAL A 242 12.59 16.08 -16.44
C VAL A 242 11.20 16.64 -16.15
N LEU A 243 10.55 16.07 -15.15
CA LEU A 243 9.29 16.56 -14.61
C LEU A 243 9.55 17.20 -13.27
N LEU A 244 8.91 18.34 -13.06
CA LEU A 244 8.86 19.04 -11.79
C LEU A 244 7.40 18.98 -11.31
N SER A 245 7.21 18.41 -10.13
CA SER A 245 5.94 18.32 -9.42
C SER A 245 6.01 19.25 -8.21
N PRO A 246 5.39 20.45 -8.30
CA PRO A 246 5.39 21.39 -7.18
C PRO A 246 4.54 20.88 -6.00
N PRO A 247 4.72 21.41 -4.78
CA PRO A 247 3.83 21.15 -3.66
C PRO A 247 2.44 21.74 -3.92
N LEU A 248 1.40 21.10 -3.37
CA LEU A 248 0.05 21.69 -3.40
C LEU A 248 -0.01 22.87 -2.42
N VAL A 249 -0.92 23.81 -2.69
CA VAL A 249 -1.04 25.11 -1.98
C VAL A 249 -1.23 24.93 -0.46
N HIS A 250 -1.64 23.75 0.03
CA HIS A 250 -1.90 23.46 1.44
C HIS A 250 -1.09 22.26 1.96
N ASP A 251 -0.03 21.85 1.25
CA ASP A 251 0.85 20.79 1.75
C ASP A 251 1.74 21.29 2.88
N VAL A 252 1.93 20.47 3.92
CA VAL A 252 2.90 20.73 5.00
C VAL A 252 4.34 20.58 4.48
N ASP A 253 4.55 19.70 3.50
CA ASP A 253 5.83 19.54 2.81
C ASP A 253 5.85 20.43 1.56
N HIS A 254 6.65 21.49 1.61
CA HIS A 254 6.83 22.45 0.52
C HIS A 254 7.98 22.11 -0.43
N ARG A 255 8.56 20.91 -0.36
CA ARG A 255 9.64 20.51 -1.26
C ARG A 255 9.08 20.16 -2.64
N ASP A 256 9.73 20.69 -3.67
CA ASP A 256 9.49 20.25 -5.05
C ASP A 256 9.98 18.81 -5.23
N MET A 257 9.18 17.99 -5.89
CA MET A 257 9.62 16.68 -6.36
C MET A 257 10.00 16.77 -7.83
N PHE A 258 11.10 16.14 -8.22
CA PHE A 258 11.45 16.01 -9.63
C PHE A 258 11.64 14.55 -10.02
N CYS A 259 11.43 14.25 -11.29
CA CYS A 259 11.69 12.96 -11.89
C CYS A 259 12.41 13.15 -13.22
N CYS A 260 13.52 12.44 -13.41
CA CYS A 260 14.14 12.28 -14.71
C CYS A 260 13.75 10.92 -15.29
N TYR A 261 13.20 10.90 -16.49
CA TYR A 261 12.79 9.67 -17.16
C TYR A 261 13.45 9.54 -18.54
N LEU A 262 13.61 8.29 -18.99
CA LEU A 262 14.05 7.97 -20.34
C LEU A 262 13.21 6.80 -20.86
N PHE A 263 12.44 7.04 -21.91
CA PHE A 263 11.66 6.02 -22.59
C PHE A 263 12.32 5.63 -23.92
N PRO A 264 12.75 4.37 -24.11
CA PRO A 264 13.49 3.97 -25.31
C PRO A 264 12.67 3.89 -26.60
N GLY A 265 11.33 3.90 -26.54
CA GLY A 265 10.48 3.72 -27.72
C GLY A 265 10.37 2.27 -28.19
N LYS A 266 9.43 1.99 -29.11
CA LYS A 266 9.16 0.69 -29.74
C LYS A 266 10.05 0.37 -30.93
N GLN A 267 11.16 1.10 -31.15
CA GLN A 267 12.10 0.69 -32.19
C GLN A 267 12.47 -0.77 -31.89
N GLN A 268 12.12 -1.68 -32.82
CA GLN A 268 12.37 -3.11 -32.69
C GLN A 268 13.77 -3.26 -32.12
N SER A 269 13.90 -4.01 -31.03
CA SER A 269 15.13 -4.19 -30.28
C SER A 269 16.21 -4.75 -31.18
N ARG A 270 16.82 -3.91 -32.02
CA ARG A 270 18.11 -4.18 -32.59
C ARG A 270 19.01 -4.10 -31.39
N LYS A 271 19.53 -5.26 -31.01
CA LYS A 271 20.56 -5.40 -30.02
C LYS A 271 21.61 -4.32 -30.25
N ALA A 272 21.66 -3.33 -29.36
CA ALA A 272 22.49 -2.15 -29.54
C ALA A 272 23.98 -2.46 -29.33
N PHE A 273 24.26 -3.48 -28.50
CA PHE A 273 25.60 -3.89 -28.13
C PHE A 273 25.67 -5.41 -28.03
N ARG A 274 26.77 -5.99 -28.51
CA ARG A 274 27.16 -7.37 -28.19
C ARG A 274 27.29 -7.51 -26.68
N ARG A 275 26.70 -8.54 -26.08
CA ARG A 275 26.90 -8.85 -24.66
C ARG A 275 27.95 -9.95 -24.58
N GLU A 276 28.86 -9.82 -23.64
CA GLU A 276 29.74 -10.91 -23.23
C GLU A 276 29.22 -11.44 -21.90
N VAL A 277 28.85 -12.72 -21.88
CA VAL A 277 28.25 -13.36 -20.70
C VAL A 277 29.14 -14.53 -20.29
N VAL A 278 29.61 -14.49 -19.05
CA VAL A 278 30.38 -15.58 -18.44
C VAL A 278 29.52 -16.25 -17.38
N PHE A 279 29.27 -17.55 -17.53
CA PHE A 279 28.57 -18.35 -16.53
C PHE A 279 29.58 -18.95 -15.55
N ALA A 280 29.64 -18.42 -14.34
CA ALA A 280 30.36 -19.05 -13.24
C ALA A 280 29.41 -20.02 -12.52
N VAL A 281 29.75 -21.31 -12.54
CA VAL A 281 28.90 -22.38 -12.02
C VAL A 281 29.63 -23.08 -10.89
N ASP A 282 29.01 -23.16 -9.70
CA ASP A 282 29.52 -23.98 -8.63
C ASP A 282 29.37 -25.47 -8.98
N ILE A 283 30.47 -26.20 -8.90
CA ILE A 283 30.56 -27.64 -9.14
C ILE A 283 30.99 -28.41 -7.88
N SER A 284 30.88 -27.78 -6.71
CA SER A 284 31.15 -28.39 -5.42
C SER A 284 30.28 -29.63 -5.15
N GLY A 285 30.71 -30.48 -4.22
CA GLY A 285 30.01 -31.74 -3.89
C GLY A 285 28.54 -31.54 -3.46
N SER A 286 28.20 -30.40 -2.88
CA SER A 286 26.82 -30.04 -2.50
C SER A 286 25.89 -29.84 -3.68
N MET A 287 26.42 -29.61 -4.88
CA MET A 287 25.62 -29.47 -6.11
C MET A 287 25.26 -30.82 -6.74
N SER A 288 25.80 -31.94 -6.25
CA SER A 288 25.62 -33.25 -6.86
C SER A 288 24.15 -33.70 -6.96
N GLY A 289 23.86 -34.48 -8.01
CA GLY A 289 22.52 -34.98 -8.28
C GLY A 289 21.63 -33.93 -8.96
N LYS A 290 20.42 -33.72 -8.41
CA LYS A 290 19.37 -32.93 -9.07
C LYS A 290 19.76 -31.48 -9.31
N LEU A 291 20.44 -30.84 -8.36
CA LEU A 291 20.82 -29.42 -8.45
C LEU A 291 21.74 -29.16 -9.66
N LEU A 292 22.71 -30.04 -9.90
CA LEU A 292 23.61 -29.93 -11.05
C LEU A 292 22.87 -30.17 -12.37
N GLU A 293 21.94 -31.12 -12.43
CA GLU A 293 21.15 -31.38 -13.65
C GLU A 293 20.15 -30.25 -13.96
N ASP A 294 19.50 -29.68 -12.94
CA ASP A 294 18.66 -28.49 -13.09
C ASP A 294 19.50 -27.29 -13.58
N THR A 295 20.71 -27.12 -13.03
CA THR A 295 21.65 -26.07 -13.45
C THR A 295 22.08 -26.25 -14.91
N LYS A 296 22.41 -27.48 -15.35
CA LYS A 296 22.71 -27.78 -16.76
C LYS A 296 21.53 -27.45 -17.67
N THR A 297 20.33 -27.85 -17.28
CA THR A 297 19.11 -27.61 -18.08
C THR A 297 18.84 -26.11 -18.23
N ALA A 298 19.00 -25.34 -17.15
CA ALA A 298 18.90 -23.89 -17.18
C ALA A 298 19.96 -23.26 -18.09
N LEU A 299 21.21 -23.74 -18.05
CA LEU A 299 22.29 -23.26 -18.92
C LEU A 299 22.01 -23.55 -20.39
N PHE A 300 21.58 -24.77 -20.75
CA PHE A 300 21.19 -25.08 -22.12
C PHE A 300 20.05 -24.19 -22.61
N THR A 301 19.05 -23.95 -21.76
CA THR A 301 17.93 -23.06 -22.09
C THR A 301 18.38 -21.61 -22.26
N ALA A 302 19.32 -21.14 -21.44
CA ALA A 302 19.88 -19.79 -21.53
C ALA A 302 20.71 -19.63 -22.82
N LEU A 303 21.59 -20.59 -23.13
CA LEU A 303 22.40 -20.60 -24.35
C LEU A 303 21.56 -20.64 -25.62
N ALA A 304 20.45 -21.39 -25.62
CA ALA A 304 19.53 -21.45 -26.76
C ALA A 304 18.76 -20.14 -27.00
N LYS A 305 18.72 -19.24 -26.01
CA LYS A 305 18.06 -17.92 -26.08
C LYS A 305 19.03 -16.78 -26.39
N LEU A 306 20.33 -17.06 -26.53
CA LEU A 306 21.31 -16.05 -26.93
C LEU A 306 21.12 -15.69 -28.41
N ASP A 307 21.25 -14.40 -28.75
CA ASP A 307 21.22 -13.98 -30.14
C ASP A 307 22.50 -14.45 -30.85
N ALA A 308 22.45 -14.64 -32.16
CA ALA A 308 23.59 -15.07 -32.98
C ALA A 308 24.84 -14.18 -32.79
N GLU A 309 24.64 -12.91 -32.41
CA GLU A 309 25.69 -11.93 -32.18
C GLU A 309 26.29 -11.97 -30.76
N ASP A 310 25.74 -12.77 -29.83
CA ASP A 310 26.28 -12.97 -28.45
C ASP A 310 27.19 -14.20 -28.35
N PHE A 311 27.24 -15.02 -29.41
CA PHE A 311 28.19 -16.13 -29.54
C PHE A 311 29.61 -15.64 -29.88
#